data_AF-A0A9Q4GYS3-F1
#
_entry.id   AF-A0A9Q4GYS3-F1
#
_cell.length_a   1.000
_cell.length_b   1.000
_cell.length_c   1.000
_cell.angle_alpha   90.00
_cell.angle_beta   90.00
_cell.angle_gamma   90.00
#
_symmetry.space_group_name_H-M   'P 1'
#
loop_
_entity.id
_entity.type
_entity.pdbx_description
1 polymer ?
#
loop_
_entity_poly.entity_id
_entity_poly.type
_entity_poly.pdbx_seq_one_letter_code
_entity_poly.pdbx_strand_id
1 'polypeptide(L)' 'MDLNSQLEELKYDYVRLQNDLDKRESVGLETDPLIKQLEDIEQQISDVRAKMREEQ' A
#
# COMPACT_ATOMS: atom_id res chain seq x y z
N MET A 1 3.67 -10.73 -15.17
CA MET A 1 3.20 -9.43 -14.65
C MET A 1 4.41 -8.53 -14.59
N ASP A 2 4.32 -7.32 -15.13
CA ASP A 2 5.43 -6.36 -15.13
C ASP A 2 5.55 -5.70 -13.76
N LEU A 3 6.76 -5.31 -13.35
CA LEU A 3 6.98 -4.58 -12.09
C LEU A 3 6.18 -3.27 -12.05
N ASN A 4 5.93 -2.64 -13.21
CA ASN A 4 5.05 -1.48 -13.30
C ASN A 4 3.60 -1.82 -12.95
N SER A 5 3.07 -2.93 -13.44
CA SER A 5 1.71 -3.37 -13.12
C SER A 5 1.57 -3.69 -11.64
N GLN A 6 2.56 -4.37 -11.06
CA GLN A 6 2.59 -4.65 -9.63
C GLN A 6 2.64 -3.37 -8.79
N LEU A 7 3.44 -2.38 -9.20
CA LEU A 7 3.51 -1.08 -8.54
C LEU A 7 2.19 -0.32 -8.62
N GLU A 8 1.47 -0.42 -9.73
CA GLU A 8 0.17 0.24 -9.93
C GLU A 8 -0.91 -0.40 -9.04
N GLU A 9 -0.94 -1.74 -8.96
CA GLU A 9 -1.82 -2.49 -8.06
C GLU A 9 -1.56 -2.12 -6.59
N LEU A 10 -0.30 -2.13 -6.15
CA LEU A 10 0.07 -1.78 -4.77
C LEU A 10 -0.34 -0.34 -4.41
N LYS A 11 -0.20 0.61 -5.34
CA LYS A 11 -0.67 2.00 -5.13
C LYS A 11 -2.19 2.08 -5.05
N TYR A 12 -2.89 1.33 -5.88
CA TYR A 12 -4.35 1.27 -5.84
C TYR A 12 -4.83 0.72 -4.49
N ASP A 13 -4.24 -0.37 -4.03
CA ASP A 13 -4.56 -0.99 -2.75
C ASP A 13 -4.23 -0.06 -1.58
N TYR A 14 -3.09 0.65 -1.63
CA TYR A 14 -2.73 1.67 -0.64
C TYR A 14 -3.80 2.75 -0.50
N VAL A 15 -4.22 3.36 -1.62
CA VAL A 15 -5.24 4.41 -1.63
C VAL A 15 -6.58 3.88 -1.11
N ARG A 16 -6.94 2.65 -1.48
CA ARG A 16 -8.17 2.02 -1.01
C ARG A 16 -8.14 1.78 0.50
N LEU A 17 -7.05 1.22 1.03
CA LEU A 17 -6.88 0.98 2.46
C LEU A 17 -6.85 2.27 3.27
N GLN A 18 -6.28 3.34 2.72
CA GLN A 18 -6.31 4.67 3.35
C GLN A 18 -7.75 5.19 3.47
N ASN A 19 -8.57 5.06 2.41
CA ASN A 19 -9.98 5.44 2.48
C ASN A 19 -10.78 4.60 3.49
N ASP A 20 -10.44 3.32 3.64
CA ASP A 20 -11.07 2.45 4.63
C ASP A 20 -10.60 2.76 6.06
N LEU A 21 -9.34 3.17 6.23
CA LEU A 21 -8.78 3.68 7.48
C LEU A 21 -9.55 4.93 7.92
N ASP A 22 -9.67 5.94 7.06
CA ASP A 22 -10.37 7.19 7.34
C ASP A 22 -11.82 6.94 7.78
N LYS A 23 -12.51 6.00 7.10
CA LYS A 23 -13.87 5.60 7.48
C LYS A 23 -13.92 4.94 8.85
N ARG A 24 -12.97 4.05 9.15
CA ARG A 24 -12.91 3.36 10.45
C ARG A 24 -12.59 4.30 11.60
N GLU A 25 -11.65 5.24 11.40
CA GLU A 25 -11.37 6.29 12.38
C GLU A 25 -12.62 7.14 12.63
N SER A 26 -13.35 7.49 11.57
CA SER A 26 -14.60 8.26 11.66
C SER A 26 -15.70 7.58 12.49
N VAL A 27 -15.78 6.23 12.44
CA VAL A 27 -16.72 5.45 13.26
C VAL A 27 -16.15 5.00 14.60
N GLY A 28 -14.91 5.39 14.94
CA GLY A 28 -14.24 5.03 16.20
C GLY A 28 -13.88 3.55 16.32
N LEU A 29 -13.67 2.85 15.19
CA LEU A 29 -13.23 1.46 15.17
C LEU A 29 -11.70 1.38 15.25
N GLU A 30 -11.20 0.21 15.67
CA GLU A 30 -9.77 -0.08 15.72
C GLU A 30 -9.15 -0.04 14.32
N THR A 31 -8.05 0.72 14.21
CA THR A 31 -7.35 1.02 12.97
C THR A 31 -5.93 0.48 12.90
N ASP A 32 -5.37 0.03 14.04
CA ASP A 32 -4.06 -0.64 14.14
C ASP A 32 -3.80 -1.70 13.05
N PRO A 33 -4.73 -2.63 12.76
CA PRO A 33 -4.50 -3.64 11.71
C PRO A 33 -4.50 -3.06 10.30
N LEU A 34 -5.16 -1.92 10.04
CA LEU A 34 -5.14 -1.26 8.73
C LEU A 34 -3.86 -0.45 8.56
N ILE A 35 -3.40 0.21 9.63
CA ILE A 35 -2.12 0.94 9.63
C ILE A 35 -0.98 -0.01 9.30
N LYS A 36 -0.92 -1.18 9.95
CA LYS A 36 0.09 -2.21 9.63
C LYS A 36 0.05 -2.67 8.17
N GLN A 37 -1.16 -2.77 7.59
CA GLN A 37 -1.30 -3.14 6.18
C GLN A 37 -0.82 -2.02 5.25
N LEU A 38 -1.07 -0.76 5.59
CA LEU A 38 -0.54 0.38 4.84
C LEU A 38 0.99 0.42 4.88
N GLU A 39 1.59 0.20 6.04
CA GLU A 39 3.06 0.12 6.21
C GLU A 39 3.65 -1.02 5.37
N ASP A 40 3.01 -2.19 5.35
CA ASP A 40 3.45 -3.33 4.54
C ASP A 40 3.38 -3.01 3.04
N ILE A 41 2.30 -2.38 2.58
CA ILE A 41 2.16 -1.96 1.18
C ILE A 41 3.22 -0.91 0.82
N GLU A 42 3.52 0.05 1.70
CA GLU A 42 4.60 1.01 1.48
C GLU A 42 5.96 0.31 1.32
N GLN A 43 6.24 -0.69 2.16
CA GLN A 43 7.46 -1.47 2.05
C GLN A 43 7.52 -2.23 0.72
N GLN A 44 6.43 -2.88 0.31
CA GLN A 44 6.34 -3.58 -0.97
C GLN A 44 6.53 -2.63 -2.16
N ILE A 45 5.94 -1.43 -2.12
CA ILE A 45 6.13 -0.38 -3.13
C ILE A 45 7.62 0.01 -3.21
N SER A 46 8.27 0.20 -2.07
CA SER A 46 9.69 0.54 -2.00
C SER A 46 10.56 -0.55 -2.63
N ASP A 47 10.27 -1.81 -2.30
CA ASP A 47 11.00 -2.97 -2.81
C ASP A 47 10.82 -3.15 -4.32
N VAL A 48 9.59 -3.00 -4.82
CA VAL A 48 9.30 -3.06 -6.27
C VAL A 48 10.03 -1.93 -6.99
N ARG A 49 10.00 -0.71 -6.45
CA ARG A 49 10.75 0.43 -7.02
C ARG A 49 12.27 0.23 -6.97
N ALA A 50 12.78 -0.45 -5.94
CA ALA A 50 14.20 -0.79 -5.85
C ALA A 50 14.59 -1.78 -6.95
N LYS A 51 13.82 -2.87 -7.10
CA LYS A 51 14.02 -3.85 -8.19
C LYS A 51 13.96 -3.21 -9.57
N MET A 52 12.98 -2.33 -9.80
CA MET A 52 12.88 -1.59 -11.06
C MET A 52 14.08 -0.70 -11.34
N ARG A 53 14.76 -0.17 -10.32
CA ARG A 53 15.98 0.62 -10.47
C ARG A 53 17.21 -0.26 -10.69
N GLU A 54 17.25 -1.45 -10.10
CA GLU A 54 18.33 -2.42 -10.30
C GLU A 54 18.28 -3.07 -11.68
N GLU A 55 17.10 -3.19 -12.29
CA GLU A 55 16.91 -3.70 -13.66
C GLU A 55 17.03 -2.63 -14.77
N GLN A 56 17.35 -1.37 -14.43
CA GLN A 56 17.59 -0.26 -15.38
C GLN A 56 19.09 0.04 -15.56
#